data_AF-A0A3N1XCS1-F1
#
_entry.id   AF-A0A3N1XCS1-F1
#
_cell.length_a   1.000
_cell.length_b   1.000
_cell.length_c   1.000
_cell.angle_alpha   90.00
_cell.angle_beta   90.00
_cell.angle_gamma   90.00
#
_symmetry.space_group_name_H-M   'P 1'
#
loop_
_entity.id
_entity.type
_entity.pdbx_description
1 polymer ?
#
loop_
_entity_poly.entity_id
_entity_poly.type
_entity_poly.pdbx_seq_one_letter_code
_entity_poly.pdbx_strand_id
1 'polypeptide(L)' 'MLSFKVRPSPGAEYVRVARPLWAKLFFSHRRLYKCTVTGRLMLVHPRDIEDVELQERQARASQFTLNKAMN' A
#
# COMPACT_ATOMS: atom_id res chain seq x y z
N MET A 1 3.23 -1.55 15.98
CA MET A 1 3.42 -0.09 15.78
C MET A 1 2.50 0.38 14.66
N LEU A 2 1.72 1.44 14.88
CA LEU A 2 0.78 2.02 13.91
C LEU A 2 1.45 3.21 13.20
N SER A 3 1.41 3.25 11.86
CA SER A 3 1.95 4.36 11.05
C SER A 3 0.83 5.09 10.30
N PHE A 4 0.99 6.40 10.10
CA PHE A 4 0.04 7.23 9.32
C PHE A 4 0.52 7.54 7.91
N LYS A 5 1.72 7.07 7.56
CA LYS A 5 2.33 7.24 6.24
C LYS A 5 2.47 5.89 5.57
N VAL A 6 2.22 5.86 4.27
CA VAL A 6 2.65 4.76 3.41
C VAL A 6 4.16 4.88 3.24
N ARG A 7 4.89 3.94 3.82
CA ARG A 7 6.30 3.73 3.46
C ARG A 7 6.30 2.61 2.44
N PRO A 8 6.39 2.91 1.13
CA PRO A 8 6.40 1.87 0.10
C PRO A 8 7.56 0.94 0.41
N SER A 9 7.23 -0.30 0.73
CA SER A 9 8.20 -1.38 0.84
C SER A 9 8.14 -2.12 -0.49
N PRO A 10 9.26 -2.28 -1.21
CA PRO A 10 9.24 -2.89 -2.53
C PRO A 10 8.60 -4.28 -2.51
N GLY A 11 7.56 -4.49 -3.32
CA GLY A 11 6.86 -5.79 -3.41
C GLY A 11 5.99 -6.10 -2.19
N ALA A 12 5.63 -5.09 -1.39
CA ALA A 12 4.78 -5.30 -0.23
C ALA A 12 3.31 -5.19 -0.59
N GLU A 13 2.55 -6.24 -0.27
CA GLU A 13 1.10 -6.22 -0.40
C GLU A 13 0.46 -5.65 0.87
N TYR A 14 -0.60 -4.86 0.67
CA TYR A 14 -1.34 -4.22 1.76
C TYR A 14 -2.76 -4.77 1.81
N VAL A 15 -3.08 -5.48 2.89
CA VAL A 15 -4.42 -6.05 3.09
C VAL A 15 -5.22 -5.13 4.00
N ARG A 16 -6.43 -4.77 3.58
CA ARG A 16 -7.36 -4.00 4.40
C ARG A 16 -7.80 -4.81 5.61
N VAL A 17 -7.71 -4.22 6.80
CA VAL A 17 -8.13 -4.85 8.06
C VAL A 17 -9.22 -4.03 8.76
N ALA A 18 -9.92 -4.67 9.70
CA ALA A 18 -10.92 -4.00 10.51
C ALA A 18 -10.30 -2.86 11.33
N ARG A 19 -11.00 -1.72 11.40
CA ARG A 19 -10.56 -0.57 12.20
C ARG A 19 -11.07 -0.72 13.64
N PRO A 20 -10.24 -0.43 14.66
CA PRO A 20 -10.73 -0.28 16.02
C PRO A 20 -11.65 0.95 16.13
N LEU A 21 -12.50 0.98 17.17
CA LEU A 21 -13.54 2.01 17.32
C LEU A 21 -12.96 3.43 17.35
N TRP A 22 -11.88 3.66 18.09
CA TRP A 22 -11.21 4.96 18.14
C TRP A 22 -10.78 5.44 16.75
N ALA A 23 -10.26 4.55 15.91
CA ALA A 23 -9.84 4.92 14.56
C ALA A 23 -11.03 5.27 13.66
N LYS A 24 -12.19 4.64 13.90
CA LYS A 24 -13.44 4.99 13.21
C LYS A 24 -13.95 6.36 13.62
N LEU A 25 -13.83 6.73 14.89
CA LEU A 25 -14.30 8.01 15.44
C LEU A 25 -13.42 9.19 15.03
N PHE A 26 -12.09 9.05 15.15
CA PHE A 26 -11.15 10.15 14.89
C PHE A 26 -10.68 10.23 13.43
N PHE A 27 -10.77 9.14 12.66
CA PHE A 27 -10.21 9.05 11.31
C PHE A 27 -11.18 8.39 10.31
N SER A 28 -12.39 8.95 10.20
CA SER A 28 -13.47 8.44 9.35
C SER A 28 -13.04 8.17 7.89
N HIS A 29 -12.24 9.07 7.32
CA HIS A 29 -11.74 9.03 5.94
C HIS A 29 -10.50 8.14 5.71
N ARG A 30 -9.87 7.61 6.77
CA ARG A 30 -8.67 6.77 6.67
C ARG A 30 -8.99 5.30 6.92
N ARG A 31 -8.37 4.38 6.20
CA ARG A 31 -8.54 2.93 6.39
C ARG A 31 -7.30 2.32 7.01
N LEU A 32 -7.48 1.23 7.75
CA LEU A 32 -6.38 0.49 8.35
C LEU A 32 -5.97 -0.63 7.40
N TYR A 33 -4.69 -0.67 7.07
CA TYR A 33 -4.07 -1.69 6.23
C TYR A 33 -2.95 -2.37 7.00
N LYS A 34 -2.73 -3.65 6.68
CA LYS A 34 -1.61 -4.44 7.17
C LYS A 34 -0.69 -4.74 5.99
N CYS A 35 0.58 -4.40 6.13
CA CYS A 35 1.61 -4.89 5.22
C CYS A 35 1.84 -6.38 5.49
N THR A 36 1.69 -7.23 4.47
CA THR A 36 1.85 -8.69 4.61
C THR A 36 3.30 -9.08 4.90
N VAL A 37 4.26 -8.39 4.26
CA VAL A 37 5.69 -8.65 4.36
C VAL A 37 6.24 -8.27 5.75
N THR A 38 5.90 -7.08 6.25
CA THR A 38 6.47 -6.55 7.50
C THR A 38 5.56 -6.70 8.72
N GLY A 39 4.30 -7.08 8.51
CA GLY A 39 3.27 -7.14 9.56
C GLY A 39 2.83 -5.77 10.10
N ARG A 40 3.38 -4.66 9.60
CA ARG A 40 3.07 -3.30 10.10
C ARG A 40 1.64 -2.88 9.77
N LEU A 41 1.03 -2.18 10.72
CA LEU A 41 -0.31 -1.60 10.58
C LEU A 41 -0.23 -0.13 10.22
N MET A 42 -1.05 0.29 9.26
CA MET A 42 -1.02 1.62 8.68
C MET A 42 -2.41 2.22 8.54
N LEU A 43 -2.63 3.41 9.10
CA LEU A 43 -3.88 4.15 9.02
C LEU A 43 -3.74 5.31 8.02
N VAL A 44 -4.13 5.06 6.78
CA VAL A 44 -3.84 5.92 5.62
C VAL A 44 -5.09 6.19 4.80
N HIS A 45 -5.05 7.17 3.90
CA HIS A 45 -6.15 7.38 2.96
C HIS A 45 -6.14 6.23 1.92
N PRO A 46 -7.30 5.70 1.50
CA PRO A 46 -7.35 4.61 0.50
C PRO A 46 -6.58 4.94 -0.79
N ARG A 47 -6.70 6.20 -1.25
CA ARG A 47 -5.97 6.70 -2.43
C ARG A 47 -4.45 6.51 -2.32
N ASP A 48 -3.88 6.71 -1.13
CA ASP A 48 -2.43 6.56 -0.94
C ASP A 48 -1.96 5.11 -1.18
N ILE A 49 -2.83 4.11 -0.94
CA ILE A 49 -2.53 2.70 -1.22
C ILE A 49 -2.74 2.39 -2.70
N GLU A 50 -3.83 2.89 -3.29
CA GLU A 50 -4.13 2.74 -4.72
C GLU A 50 -3.00 3.31 -5.59
N ASP A 51 -2.47 4.48 -5.23
CA ASP A 51 -1.35 5.12 -5.92
C ASP A 51 -0.07 4.26 -5.86
N VAL A 52 0.22 3.66 -4.71
CA VAL A 52 1.38 2.77 -4.55
C VAL A 52 1.21 1.48 -5.34
N GLU A 53 0.04 0.85 -5.27
CA GLU A 53 -0.23 -0.35 -6.09
C GLU A 53 -0.18 -0.04 -7.59
N LEU A 54 -0.66 1.13 -8.01
CA LEU A 54 -0.60 1.59 -9.39
C LEU A 54 0.85 1.80 -9.83
N GLN A 55 1.66 2.49 -9.03
CA GLN A 55 3.09 2.67 -9.28
C GLN A 55 3.82 1.33 -9.37
N GLU A 56 3.53 0.37 -8.49
CA GLU A 56 4.11 -0.97 -8.56
C GLU A 56 3.68 -1.74 -9.81
N ARG A 57 2.41 -1.63 -10.23
CA ARG A 57 1.96 -2.22 -11.51
C ARG A 57 2.68 -1.60 -12.71
N GLN A 58 2.83 -0.27 -12.73
CA GLN A 58 3.57 0.43 -13.79
C GLN A 58 5.05 0.04 -13.80
N ALA A 59 5.69 -0.06 -12.63
CA ALA A 59 7.07 -0.51 -12.49
C ALA A 59 7.28 -1.96 -12.96
N ARG A 60 6.32 -2.85 -12.70
CA ARG A 60 6.35 -4.21 -13.25
C ARG A 60 6.18 -4.21 -14.77
N ALA A 61 5.24 -3.42 -15.30
CA ALA A 61 4.99 -3.35 -16.73
C ALA A 61 6.21 -2.82 -17.52
N SER A 62 6.93 -1.82 -17.00
CA SER A 62 8.11 -1.26 -17.65
C SER A 62 9.32 -2.21 -17.66
N GLN A 63 9.42 -3.12 -16.68
CA GLN A 63 10.46 -4.16 -16.69
C GLN A 63 10.31 -5.13 -17.87
N PHE A 64 9.07 -5.44 -18.28
CA PHE A 64 8.83 -6.34 -19.43
C PHE A 64 9.15 -5.66 -20.77
N THR A 65 9.02 -4.34 -20.88
CA THR A 65 9.31 -3.62 -22.13
C THR A 65 10.81 -3.55 -22.46
N LEU A 66 11.68 -3.51 -21.45
CA LEU A 66 13.13 -3.45 -21.66
C LEU A 66 13.70 -4.79 -22.16
N ASN A 67 13.21 -5.91 -21.64
CA ASN A 67 13.68 -7.24 -22.06
C ASN A 67 13.24 -7.64 -23.47
N LYS A 68 12.18 -7.02 -24.00
CA LYS A 68 11.72 -7.25 -25.39
C LYS A 68 12.52 -6.45 -26.42
N ALA A 69 13.16 -5.35 -26.02
CA ALA A 69 13.95 -4.50 -26.92
C ALA A 69 15.44 -4.92 -27.01
N MET A 70 15.86 -5.90 -26.21
CA MET A 70 17.25 -6.41 -26.17
C MET A 70 17.43 -7.80 -26.82
N ASN A 71 16.37 -8.35 -27.42
CA ASN A 71 16.42 -9.51 -28.33
C ASN A 71 16.07 -9.06 -29.74
#